data_AF-A0A3E0KC23-F1
#
_entry.id   AF-A0A3E0KC23-F1
#
_cell.length_a   1.000
_cell.length_b   1.000
_cell.length_c   1.000
_cell.angle_alpha   90.00
_cell.angle_beta   90.00
_cell.angle_gamma   90.00
#
_symmetry.space_group_name_H-M   'P 1'
#
loop_
_entity.id
_entity.type
_entity.pdbx_description
1 polymer ?
#
loop_
_entity_poly.entity_id
_entity_poly.type
_entity_poly.pdbx_seq_one_letter_code
_entity_poly.pdbx_strand_id
1 'polypeptide(L)'
;GLYTGGTPNLAAIGTALGVDADLYIAMHTYDTVIGVFYLLFAMSLAKPLFGLFLPRFGRADGAGAPAARVASQAARDPDDNDVPTPVDVDENFDGILQRATLLPLLGAFGLAALIVGVSVGLSGLVPGEHADAVTILSITALAVAASFVPAVRAIKRTFPAGMYFIYIFSIAVGSMADFRGLLAHINGPLLLFVTLSVFGSLLLHALLARLFKIDADTVIVTSVAAVCSPPFVPGVANALKNRSVILSGLYTGIIGYAVGNFAGVSIAYVLRLFA
;
A
#
# COMPACT_ATOMS: atom_id res chain seq x y z
N GLY A 1 -2.68 14.52 -6.23
CA GLY A 1 -2.92 14.70 -4.78
C GLY A 1 -3.25 13.37 -4.17
N LEU A 2 -4.54 13.04 -4.04
CA LEU A 2 -5.03 11.81 -3.40
C LEU A 2 -4.42 10.52 -3.97
N TYR A 3 -4.56 10.27 -5.28
CA TYR A 3 -4.09 9.02 -5.91
C TYR A 3 -2.58 8.98 -6.22
N THR A 4 -1.83 9.88 -5.59
CA THR A 4 -0.37 9.94 -5.70
C THR A 4 0.22 9.88 -4.30
N GLY A 5 -0.25 10.71 -3.38
CA GLY A 5 0.24 10.81 -2.01
C GLY A 5 -0.84 10.66 -0.94
N GLY A 6 -1.92 9.95 -1.21
CA GLY A 6 -2.95 9.64 -0.23
C GLY A 6 -3.73 10.84 0.32
N THR A 7 -4.50 10.56 1.37
CA THR A 7 -5.36 11.54 2.06
C THR A 7 -4.62 12.73 2.67
N PRO A 8 -3.37 12.62 3.18
CA PRO A 8 -2.63 13.78 3.68
C PRO A 8 -2.35 14.80 2.58
N ASN A 9 -2.00 14.31 1.39
CA ASN A 9 -1.72 15.18 0.25
C ASN A 9 -2.99 15.86 -0.26
N LEU A 10 -4.13 15.16 -0.22
CA LEU A 10 -5.43 15.77 -0.52
C LEU A 10 -5.75 16.89 0.47
N ALA A 11 -5.54 16.67 1.78
CA ALA A 11 -5.77 17.67 2.82
C ALA A 11 -4.90 18.92 2.61
N ALA A 12 -3.59 18.73 2.37
CA ALA A 12 -2.66 19.81 2.11
C ALA A 12 -3.06 20.66 0.89
N ILE A 13 -3.42 20.00 -0.22
CA ILE A 13 -3.91 20.68 -1.44
C ILE A 13 -5.25 21.39 -1.16
N GLY A 14 -6.16 20.76 -0.42
CA GLY A 14 -7.45 21.33 -0.04
C GLY A 14 -7.30 22.63 0.73
N THR A 15 -6.41 22.65 1.73
CA THR A 15 -6.07 23.86 2.48
C THR A 15 -5.41 24.91 1.61
N ALA A 16 -4.44 24.52 0.77
CA ALA A 16 -3.72 25.47 -0.10
C ALA A 16 -4.62 26.15 -1.13
N LEU A 17 -5.64 25.45 -1.64
CA LEU A 17 -6.55 25.98 -2.65
C LEU A 17 -7.82 26.62 -2.07
N GLY A 18 -8.04 26.52 -0.75
CA GLY A 18 -9.25 27.02 -0.09
C GLY A 18 -10.51 26.26 -0.51
N VAL A 19 -10.40 24.93 -0.63
CA VAL A 19 -11.52 24.08 -1.08
C VAL A 19 -12.63 24.06 -0.03
N ASP A 20 -13.86 24.13 -0.52
CA ASP A 20 -15.06 24.03 0.31
C ASP A 20 -15.14 22.69 1.07
N ALA A 21 -15.57 22.76 2.34
CA ALA A 21 -15.59 21.61 3.23
C ALA A 21 -16.61 20.54 2.80
N ASP A 22 -17.76 20.95 2.26
CA ASP A 22 -18.78 20.02 1.80
C ASP A 22 -18.30 19.27 0.55
N LEU A 23 -17.61 19.98 -0.36
CA LEU A 23 -16.97 19.34 -1.51
C LEU A 23 -15.85 18.37 -1.10
N TYR A 24 -15.05 18.73 -0.10
CA TYR A 24 -13.99 17.88 0.44
C TYR A 24 -14.56 16.58 1.04
N ILE A 25 -15.59 16.70 1.88
CA ILE A 25 -16.27 15.56 2.52
C ILE A 25 -16.93 14.68 1.46
N ALA A 26 -17.67 15.28 0.51
CA ALA A 26 -18.32 14.54 -0.56
C ALA A 26 -17.32 13.74 -1.39
N MET A 27 -16.19 14.35 -1.79
CA MET A 27 -15.14 13.69 -2.54
C MET A 27 -14.56 12.49 -1.79
N HIS A 28 -14.29 12.63 -0.49
CA HIS A 28 -13.77 11.54 0.33
C HIS A 28 -14.76 10.38 0.50
N THR A 29 -16.06 10.68 0.61
CA THR A 29 -17.11 9.66 0.64
C THR A 29 -17.15 8.86 -0.65
N TYR A 30 -17.14 9.53 -1.81
CA TYR A 30 -17.08 8.86 -3.11
C TYR A 30 -15.83 8.00 -3.27
N ASP A 31 -14.67 8.54 -2.88
CA ASP A 31 -13.39 7.85 -2.93
C ASP A 31 -13.40 6.58 -2.07
N THR A 32 -13.89 6.67 -0.83
CA THR A 32 -13.95 5.52 0.08
C THR A 32 -14.79 4.39 -0.51
N VAL A 33 -15.96 4.70 -1.05
CA VAL A 33 -16.84 3.69 -1.66
C VAL A 33 -16.20 3.06 -2.90
N ILE A 34 -15.68 3.88 -3.81
CA ILE A 34 -15.03 3.40 -5.04
C ILE A 34 -13.76 2.61 -4.71
N GLY A 35 -13.01 3.05 -3.69
CA GLY A 35 -11.82 2.40 -3.18
C GLY A 35 -12.08 0.98 -2.68
N VAL A 36 -13.21 0.73 -2.02
CA VAL A 36 -13.63 -0.63 -1.62
C VAL A 36 -13.83 -1.52 -2.85
N PHE A 37 -14.58 -1.04 -3.85
CA PHE A 37 -14.78 -1.80 -5.10
C PHE A 37 -13.46 -2.03 -5.85
N TYR A 38 -12.60 -1.02 -5.89
CA TYR A 38 -11.27 -1.12 -6.50
C TYR A 38 -10.38 -2.14 -5.77
N LEU A 39 -10.37 -2.14 -4.43
CA LEU A 39 -9.57 -3.08 -3.64
C LEU A 39 -10.07 -4.52 -3.83
N LEU A 40 -11.39 -4.73 -3.83
CA LEU A 40 -11.99 -6.02 -4.16
C LEU A 40 -11.58 -6.48 -5.56
N PHE A 41 -11.65 -5.59 -6.56
CA PHE A 41 -11.19 -5.86 -7.91
C PHE A 41 -9.69 -6.24 -7.94
N ALA A 42 -8.83 -5.49 -7.25
CA ALA A 42 -7.39 -5.73 -7.17
C ALA A 42 -7.05 -7.12 -6.59
N MET A 43 -7.78 -7.54 -5.55
CA MET A 43 -7.58 -8.83 -4.88
C MET A 43 -8.16 -10.03 -5.64
N SER A 44 -9.08 -9.81 -6.58
CA SER A 44 -9.83 -10.90 -7.24
C SER A 44 -9.64 -10.93 -8.76
N LEU A 45 -10.23 -9.99 -9.49
CA LEU A 45 -10.28 -10.00 -10.96
C LEU A 45 -9.06 -9.34 -11.64
N ALA A 46 -8.32 -8.48 -10.95
CA ALA A 46 -7.24 -7.71 -11.58
C ALA A 46 -6.12 -8.60 -12.13
N LYS A 47 -5.70 -9.62 -11.37
CA LYS A 47 -4.64 -10.55 -11.78
C LYS A 47 -4.97 -11.31 -13.07
N PRO A 48 -6.11 -12.04 -13.18
CA PRO A 48 -6.44 -12.73 -14.42
C PRO A 48 -6.67 -11.76 -15.59
N LEU A 49 -7.25 -10.58 -15.33
CA LEU A 49 -7.48 -9.58 -16.38
C LEU A 49 -6.18 -9.00 -16.93
N PHE A 50 -5.27 -8.58 -16.07
CA PHE A 50 -3.98 -8.02 -16.47
C PHE A 50 -3.04 -9.10 -17.01
N GLY A 51 -3.14 -10.32 -16.52
CA GLY A 51 -2.39 -11.47 -17.04
C GLY A 51 -2.73 -11.83 -18.50
N LEU A 52 -3.80 -11.27 -19.08
CA LEU A 52 -4.14 -11.44 -20.49
C LEU A 52 -3.21 -10.66 -21.42
N PHE A 53 -2.68 -9.52 -20.96
CA PHE A 53 -1.92 -8.60 -21.81
C PHE A 53 -0.60 -8.10 -21.22
N LEU A 54 -0.38 -8.23 -19.91
CA LEU A 54 0.89 -7.96 -19.25
C LEU A 54 1.72 -9.24 -19.11
N PRO A 55 3.06 -9.12 -19.05
CA PRO A 55 3.93 -10.23 -18.71
C PRO A 55 3.51 -10.89 -17.38
N ARG A 56 3.62 -12.21 -17.33
CA ARG A 56 3.52 -12.93 -16.05
C ARG A 56 4.73 -12.60 -15.19
N PHE A 57 4.53 -12.55 -13.88
CA PHE A 57 5.64 -12.40 -12.94
C PHE A 57 6.66 -13.52 -13.18
N GLY A 58 7.83 -13.15 -13.70
CA GLY A 58 8.86 -14.10 -14.07
C GLY A 58 9.57 -14.64 -12.84
N ARG A 59 9.52 -15.96 -12.62
CA ARG A 59 10.60 -16.64 -11.89
C ARG A 59 11.85 -16.42 -12.75
N ALA A 60 12.85 -15.75 -12.19
CA ALA A 60 13.95 -15.12 -12.90
C ALA A 60 14.52 -15.93 -14.08
N ASP A 61 14.08 -15.60 -15.29
CA ASP A 61 14.77 -15.94 -16.53
C ASP A 61 15.05 -14.63 -17.28
N GLY A 62 16.31 -14.20 -17.23
CA GLY A 62 16.94 -13.35 -18.23
C GLY A 62 16.38 -11.93 -18.45
N ALA A 63 17.12 -10.96 -17.90
CA ALA A 63 17.20 -9.56 -18.32
C ALA A 63 16.10 -8.58 -17.86
N GLY A 64 16.48 -7.73 -16.89
CA GLY A 64 16.00 -6.34 -16.87
C GLY A 64 15.42 -5.78 -15.57
N ALA A 65 16.14 -5.82 -14.44
CA ALA A 65 15.96 -4.82 -13.37
C ALA A 65 17.19 -4.82 -12.41
N PRO A 66 18.02 -3.76 -12.38
CA PRO A 66 19.18 -3.69 -11.48
C PRO A 66 18.78 -3.62 -9.99
N ALA A 67 17.60 -3.07 -9.68
CA ALA A 67 17.14 -2.85 -8.30
C ALA A 67 16.83 -4.16 -7.54
N ALA A 68 16.47 -5.24 -8.24
CA ALA A 68 16.21 -6.56 -7.64
C ALA A 68 17.50 -7.32 -7.25
N ARG A 69 18.66 -6.91 -7.80
CA ARG A 69 19.94 -7.59 -7.54
C ARG A 69 20.50 -7.26 -6.15
N VAL A 70 20.29 -6.05 -5.66
CA VAL A 70 20.78 -5.62 -4.33
C VAL A 70 19.98 -6.27 -3.20
N ALA A 71 18.67 -6.47 -3.39
CA ALA A 71 17.81 -7.13 -2.40
C ALA A 71 17.97 -8.66 -2.37
N SER A 72 18.25 -9.30 -3.52
CA SER A 72 18.39 -10.77 -3.60
C SER A 72 19.79 -11.29 -3.19
N GLN A 73 20.82 -10.44 -3.21
CA GLN A 73 22.17 -10.84 -2.78
C GLN A 73 22.38 -10.77 -1.26
N ALA A 74 21.59 -9.97 -0.53
CA ALA A 74 21.67 -9.89 0.94
C ALA A 74 21.07 -11.12 1.67
N ALA A 75 20.48 -12.06 0.93
CA ALA A 75 19.82 -13.27 1.45
C ALA A 75 20.52 -14.59 1.08
N ARG A 76 21.79 -14.54 0.67
CA ARG A 76 22.58 -15.75 0.37
C ARG A 76 23.43 -16.14 1.57
N ASP A 77 22.98 -17.13 2.34
CA ASP A 77 23.82 -17.91 3.24
C ASP A 77 24.49 -19.05 2.42
N PRO A 78 25.80 -19.35 2.54
CA PRO A 78 26.49 -20.27 1.62
C PRO A 78 26.40 -21.76 1.94
N ASP A 79 25.66 -22.19 2.97
CA ASP A 79 25.72 -23.58 3.43
C ASP A 79 24.36 -24.08 3.92
N ASP A 80 23.46 -24.40 2.99
CA ASP A 80 22.43 -25.42 3.24
C ASP A 80 21.88 -26.00 1.92
N ASN A 81 21.93 -27.33 1.80
CA ASN A 81 21.52 -28.10 0.63
C ASN A 81 20.05 -28.56 0.70
N ASP A 82 19.21 -27.86 1.48
CA ASP A 82 17.76 -28.04 1.45
C ASP A 82 17.13 -26.82 0.77
N VAL A 83 16.76 -26.99 -0.50
CA VAL A 83 16.09 -25.96 -1.32
C VAL A 83 14.81 -25.47 -0.61
N PRO A 84 14.76 -24.23 -0.09
CA PRO A 84 13.52 -23.65 0.40
C PRO A 84 12.76 -23.13 -0.82
N THR A 85 11.60 -23.74 -1.10
CA THR A 85 10.60 -23.18 -2.01
C THR A 85 10.17 -21.78 -1.53
N PRO A 86 9.68 -20.90 -2.44
CA PRO A 86 9.36 -19.52 -2.07
C PRO A 86 8.23 -19.49 -1.04
N VAL A 87 8.60 -19.28 0.23
CA VAL A 87 7.78 -18.90 1.38
C VAL A 87 6.36 -19.49 1.33
N ASP A 88 6.19 -20.70 1.86
CA ASP A 88 4.87 -21.26 2.16
C ASP A 88 4.08 -20.27 3.01
N VAL A 89 3.02 -19.74 2.42
CA VAL A 89 2.07 -18.88 3.12
C VAL A 89 1.30 -19.77 4.07
N ASP A 90 1.72 -19.79 5.32
CA ASP A 90 0.96 -20.44 6.38
C ASP A 90 -0.30 -19.60 6.67
N GLU A 91 -1.36 -19.82 5.89
CA GLU A 91 -2.72 -19.30 6.16
C GLU A 91 -3.32 -19.93 7.42
N ASN A 92 -2.59 -20.87 8.05
CA ASN A 92 -3.00 -21.45 9.29
C ASN A 92 -2.75 -20.48 10.46
N PHE A 93 -3.85 -19.97 11.01
CA PHE A 93 -3.85 -19.19 12.25
C PHE A 93 -3.75 -20.08 13.50
N ASP A 94 -3.72 -21.41 13.33
CA ASP A 94 -3.53 -22.35 14.41
C ASP A 94 -2.22 -22.07 15.15
N GLY A 95 -2.31 -22.21 16.47
CA GLY A 95 -1.15 -22.06 17.33
C GLY A 95 -0.74 -20.63 17.62
N ILE A 96 -1.49 -19.59 17.19
CA ILE A 96 -1.25 -18.20 17.65
C ILE A 96 -1.56 -18.06 19.15
N LEU A 97 -2.64 -18.68 19.63
CA LEU A 97 -3.10 -18.60 21.02
C LEU A 97 -2.43 -19.61 21.98
N GLN A 98 -1.50 -20.43 21.49
CA GLN A 98 -0.81 -21.40 22.34
C GLN A 98 0.16 -20.67 23.29
N ARG A 99 0.26 -21.13 24.55
CA ARG A 99 1.11 -20.46 25.55
C ARG A 99 2.58 -20.31 25.13
N ALA A 100 3.11 -21.27 24.37
CA ALA A 100 4.49 -21.27 23.89
C ALA A 100 4.78 -20.19 22.83
N THR A 101 3.76 -19.74 22.10
CA THR A 101 3.86 -18.74 21.02
C THR A 101 3.29 -17.39 21.42
N LEU A 102 2.26 -17.38 22.28
CA LEU A 102 1.55 -16.17 22.70
C LEU A 102 2.47 -15.17 23.41
N LEU A 103 3.34 -15.63 24.31
CA LEU A 103 4.21 -14.73 25.07
C LEU A 103 5.30 -14.07 24.16
N PRO A 104 6.01 -14.82 23.30
CA PRO A 104 6.85 -14.23 22.27
C PRO A 104 6.10 -13.28 21.32
N LEU A 105 4.86 -13.62 20.92
CA LEU A 105 4.04 -12.77 20.06
C LEU A 105 3.62 -11.46 20.73
N LEU A 106 3.29 -11.50 22.03
CA LEU A 106 3.04 -10.29 22.81
C LEU A 106 4.29 -9.40 22.88
N GLY A 107 5.47 -10.00 23.00
CA GLY A 107 6.74 -9.29 22.89
C GLY A 107 6.93 -8.62 21.53
N ALA A 108 6.65 -9.34 20.43
CA ALA A 108 6.69 -8.78 19.08
C ALA A 108 5.68 -7.63 18.89
N PHE A 109 4.47 -7.78 19.44
CA PHE A 109 3.45 -6.74 19.41
C PHE A 109 3.87 -5.50 20.20
N GLY A 110 4.45 -5.69 21.40
CA GLY A 110 5.00 -4.59 22.19
C GLY A 110 6.12 -3.85 21.46
N LEU A 111 7.00 -4.58 20.77
CA LEU A 111 8.04 -3.98 19.92
C LEU A 111 7.44 -3.22 18.74
N ALA A 112 6.41 -3.76 18.08
CA ALA A 112 5.72 -3.06 16.99
C ALA A 112 5.05 -1.76 17.49
N ALA A 113 4.38 -1.80 18.64
CA ALA A 113 3.78 -0.62 19.27
C ALA A 113 4.85 0.43 19.65
N LEU A 114 6.00 0.00 20.16
CA LEU A 114 7.14 0.88 20.43
C LEU A 114 7.66 1.54 19.16
N ILE A 115 7.85 0.77 18.07
CA ILE A 115 8.29 1.29 16.77
C ILE A 115 7.30 2.34 16.24
N VAL A 116 6.00 2.06 16.31
CA VAL A 116 4.95 3.02 15.92
C VAL A 116 5.03 4.27 16.79
N GLY A 117 5.12 4.13 18.11
CA GLY A 117 5.20 5.26 19.04
C GLY A 117 6.42 6.15 18.77
N VAL A 118 7.59 5.56 18.55
CA VAL A 118 8.81 6.30 18.16
C VAL A 118 8.62 6.98 16.81
N SER A 119 8.01 6.31 15.83
CA SER A 119 7.80 6.85 14.49
C SER A 119 6.84 8.04 14.47
N VAL A 120 5.76 7.97 15.26
CA VAL A 120 4.83 9.10 15.47
C VAL A 120 5.50 10.24 16.23
N GLY A 121 6.33 9.91 17.23
CA GLY A 121 7.14 10.92 17.93
C GLY A 121 8.10 11.65 16.99
N LEU A 122 8.75 10.93 16.07
CA LEU A 122 9.63 11.49 15.05
C LEU A 122 8.87 12.33 14.03
N SER A 123 7.66 11.93 13.61
CA SER A 123 6.89 12.71 12.65
C SER A 123 6.39 14.04 13.22
N GLY A 124 6.17 14.11 14.54
CA GLY A 124 5.87 15.37 15.23
C GLY A 124 7.01 16.41 15.22
N LEU A 125 8.24 16.01 14.86
CA LEU A 125 9.38 16.93 14.72
C LEU A 125 9.47 17.59 13.34
N VAL A 126 8.65 17.15 12.39
CA VAL A 126 8.69 17.58 10.99
C VAL A 126 7.39 18.33 10.65
N PRO A 127 7.41 19.30 9.71
CA PRO A 127 6.18 19.94 9.26
C PRO A 127 5.09 18.93 8.89
N GLY A 128 3.82 19.26 9.20
CA GLY A 128 2.68 18.36 9.04
C GLY A 128 2.51 17.80 7.62
N GLU A 129 3.00 18.52 6.61
CA GLU A 129 3.02 18.08 5.21
C GLU A 129 3.89 16.83 4.93
N HIS A 130 4.84 16.51 5.81
CA HIS A 130 5.72 15.35 5.69
C HIS A 130 5.51 14.30 6.79
N ALA A 131 4.62 14.57 7.75
CA ALA A 131 4.44 13.75 8.94
C ALA A 131 4.10 12.30 8.60
N ASP A 132 3.20 12.05 7.65
CA ASP A 132 2.80 10.69 7.28
C ASP A 132 3.91 9.91 6.57
N ALA A 133 4.65 10.57 5.66
CA ALA A 133 5.79 9.97 4.98
C ALA A 133 6.91 9.61 5.97
N VAL A 134 7.23 10.51 6.89
CA VAL A 134 8.22 10.29 7.96
C VAL A 134 7.77 9.16 8.88
N THR A 135 6.47 9.10 9.22
CA THR A 135 5.91 8.03 10.05
C THR A 135 6.12 6.67 9.37
N ILE A 136 5.72 6.50 8.11
CA ILE A 136 5.83 5.22 7.39
C ILE A 136 7.29 4.81 7.17
N LEU A 137 8.15 5.76 6.79
CA LEU A 137 9.58 5.51 6.59
C LEU A 137 10.26 5.10 7.89
N SER A 138 9.95 5.79 9.00
CA SER A 138 10.50 5.45 10.32
C SER A 138 10.02 4.08 10.76
N ILE A 139 8.73 3.74 10.59
CA ILE A 139 8.20 2.41 10.89
C ILE A 139 8.98 1.35 10.11
N THR A 140 9.16 1.55 8.81
CA THR A 140 9.84 0.60 7.93
C THR A 140 11.31 0.45 8.30
N ALA A 141 12.03 1.57 8.46
CA ALA A 141 13.45 1.58 8.79
C ALA A 141 13.71 0.94 10.16
N LEU A 142 12.91 1.29 11.17
CA LEU A 142 13.03 0.72 12.51
C LEU A 142 12.62 -0.75 12.55
N ALA A 143 11.60 -1.17 11.78
CA ALA A 143 11.22 -2.58 11.67
C ALA A 143 12.30 -3.42 10.98
N VAL A 144 12.90 -2.90 9.90
CA VAL A 144 14.06 -3.53 9.24
C VAL A 144 15.26 -3.56 10.21
N ALA A 145 15.52 -2.49 10.94
CA ALA A 145 16.58 -2.44 11.95
C ALA A 145 16.37 -3.51 13.04
N ALA A 146 15.14 -3.60 13.57
CA ALA A 146 14.75 -4.62 14.53
C ALA A 146 14.86 -6.04 13.97
N SER A 147 14.65 -6.22 12.66
CA SER A 147 14.82 -7.52 12.00
C SER A 147 16.26 -8.03 12.03
N PHE A 148 17.27 -7.18 12.24
CA PHE A 148 18.66 -7.64 12.41
C PHE A 148 18.91 -8.32 13.77
N VAL A 149 17.98 -8.21 14.72
CA VAL A 149 18.07 -8.91 16.01
C VAL A 149 17.62 -10.37 15.87
N PRO A 150 18.49 -11.37 16.11
CA PRO A 150 18.14 -12.79 15.97
C PRO A 150 16.94 -13.22 16.81
N ALA A 151 16.81 -12.67 18.02
CA ALA A 151 15.70 -12.95 18.92
C ALA A 151 14.34 -12.52 18.33
N VAL A 152 14.30 -11.41 17.56
CA VAL A 152 13.07 -10.92 16.91
C VAL A 152 12.71 -11.82 15.73
N ARG A 153 13.69 -12.21 14.91
CA ARG A 153 13.48 -13.13 13.78
C ARG A 153 13.02 -14.52 14.20
N ALA A 154 13.49 -14.99 15.36
CA ALA A 154 13.16 -16.32 15.87
C ALA A 154 11.72 -16.44 16.37
N ILE A 155 10.98 -15.33 16.50
CA ILE A 155 9.59 -15.35 16.96
C ILE A 155 8.73 -15.99 15.88
N LYS A 156 8.22 -17.19 16.18
CA LYS A 156 7.32 -17.94 15.30
C LYS A 156 5.97 -17.25 15.20
N ARG A 157 5.25 -17.49 14.10
CA ARG A 157 3.85 -17.03 13.87
C ARG A 157 3.65 -15.50 13.81
N THR A 158 4.71 -14.69 13.72
CA THR A 158 4.61 -13.23 13.56
C THR A 158 3.89 -12.83 12.27
N PHE A 159 4.14 -13.57 11.18
CA PHE A 159 3.53 -13.28 9.90
C PHE A 159 2.00 -13.53 9.87
N PRO A 160 1.47 -14.72 10.25
CA PRO A 160 0.03 -14.94 10.37
C PRO A 160 -0.66 -13.97 11.34
N ALA A 161 -0.01 -13.65 12.47
CA ALA A 161 -0.52 -12.68 13.42
C ALA A 161 -0.63 -11.27 12.79
N GLY A 162 0.38 -10.81 12.05
CA GLY A 162 0.33 -9.55 11.31
C GLY A 162 -0.77 -9.51 10.26
N MET A 163 -0.94 -10.60 9.50
CA MET A 163 -2.02 -10.71 8.49
C MET A 163 -3.42 -10.63 9.11
N TYR A 164 -3.61 -11.23 10.29
CA TYR A 164 -4.88 -11.12 11.02
C TYR A 164 -5.24 -9.66 11.32
N PHE A 165 -4.28 -8.85 11.77
CA PHE A 165 -4.50 -7.42 11.99
C PHE A 165 -4.79 -6.65 10.71
N ILE A 166 -4.11 -6.97 9.59
CA ILE A 166 -4.39 -6.37 8.29
C ILE A 166 -5.83 -6.66 7.86
N TYR A 167 -6.33 -7.87 8.08
CA TYR A 167 -7.72 -8.21 7.77
C TYR A 167 -8.72 -7.48 8.67
N ILE A 168 -8.49 -7.40 9.99
CA ILE A 168 -9.33 -6.60 10.88
C ILE A 168 -9.37 -5.13 10.43
N PHE A 169 -8.20 -4.55 10.15
CA PHE A 169 -8.08 -3.18 9.65
C PHE A 169 -8.89 -3.00 8.35
N SER A 170 -8.76 -3.93 7.40
CA SER A 170 -9.46 -3.87 6.13
C SER A 170 -10.98 -3.95 6.31
N ILE A 171 -11.48 -4.81 7.21
CA ILE A 171 -12.90 -4.91 7.56
C ILE A 171 -13.38 -3.61 8.23
N ALA A 172 -12.61 -3.06 9.17
CA ALA A 172 -12.93 -1.82 9.86
C ALA A 172 -13.05 -0.66 8.87
N VAL A 173 -12.06 -0.47 7.98
CA VAL A 173 -12.10 0.58 6.94
C VAL A 173 -13.27 0.36 6.00
N GLY A 174 -13.51 -0.87 5.54
CA GLY A 174 -14.67 -1.19 4.70
C GLY A 174 -16.00 -0.86 5.37
N SER A 175 -16.11 -1.03 6.70
CA SER A 175 -17.33 -0.69 7.46
C SER A 175 -17.60 0.81 7.59
N MET A 176 -16.60 1.67 7.36
CA MET A 176 -16.78 3.13 7.37
C MET A 176 -17.43 3.66 6.09
N ALA A 177 -17.62 2.80 5.07
CA ALA A 177 -18.25 3.20 3.81
C ALA A 177 -19.72 3.61 4.01
N ASP A 178 -20.02 4.89 3.83
CA ASP A 178 -21.39 5.41 3.92
C ASP A 178 -22.13 5.35 2.57
N PHE A 179 -22.73 4.20 2.30
CA PHE A 179 -23.57 4.00 1.13
C PHE A 179 -24.86 4.83 1.18
N ARG A 180 -25.36 5.17 2.37
CA ARG A 180 -26.62 5.90 2.52
C ARG A 180 -26.44 7.37 2.19
N GLY A 181 -25.37 7.99 2.69
CA GLY A 181 -24.98 9.35 2.32
C GLY A 181 -24.68 9.46 0.82
N LEU A 182 -24.00 8.48 0.23
CA LEU A 182 -23.71 8.46 -1.20
C LEU A 182 -24.98 8.39 -2.06
N LEU A 183 -25.94 7.54 -1.70
CA LEU A 183 -27.19 7.35 -2.46
C LEU A 183 -28.20 8.51 -2.28
N ALA A 184 -28.17 9.20 -1.14
CA ALA A 184 -29.10 10.30 -0.85
C ALA A 184 -28.78 11.58 -1.64
N HIS A 185 -27.51 11.82 -1.96
CA HIS A 185 -27.05 13.04 -2.62
C HIS A 185 -26.07 12.74 -3.77
N ILE A 186 -26.51 11.93 -4.75
CA ILE A 186 -25.65 11.56 -5.90
C ILE A 186 -25.34 12.78 -6.76
N ASN A 187 -24.11 13.29 -6.65
CA ASN A 187 -23.52 14.21 -7.63
C ASN A 187 -22.87 13.38 -8.75
N GLY A 188 -23.61 13.16 -9.84
CA GLY A 188 -23.16 12.36 -10.99
C GLY A 188 -21.81 12.79 -11.56
N PRO A 189 -21.56 14.09 -11.81
CA PRO A 189 -20.25 14.58 -12.24
C PRO A 189 -19.10 14.23 -11.29
N LEU A 190 -19.29 14.38 -9.97
CA LEU A 190 -18.24 14.06 -8.99
C LEU A 190 -17.98 12.55 -8.92
N LEU A 191 -19.04 11.73 -8.93
CA LEU A 191 -18.93 10.27 -8.98
C LEU A 191 -18.15 9.80 -10.22
N LEU A 192 -18.48 10.37 -11.39
CA LEU A 192 -17.79 10.06 -12.65
C LEU A 192 -16.32 10.49 -12.58
N PHE A 193 -16.05 11.67 -12.03
CA PHE A 193 -14.68 12.17 -11.85
C PHE A 193 -13.83 11.24 -10.97
N VAL A 194 -14.35 10.80 -9.82
CA VAL A 194 -13.64 9.88 -8.91
C VAL A 194 -13.44 8.52 -9.57
N THR A 195 -14.49 7.96 -10.19
CA THR A 195 -14.41 6.68 -10.89
C THR A 195 -13.38 6.71 -12.02
N LEU A 196 -13.41 7.76 -12.84
CA LEU A 196 -12.46 7.95 -13.94
C LEU A 196 -11.05 8.19 -13.41
N SER A 197 -10.90 8.89 -12.30
CA SER A 197 -9.58 9.10 -11.68
C SER A 197 -8.98 7.78 -11.21
N VAL A 198 -9.76 6.92 -10.54
CA VAL A 198 -9.29 5.61 -10.06
C VAL A 198 -9.06 4.62 -11.21
N PHE A 199 -10.09 4.31 -11.98
CA PHE A 199 -9.99 3.29 -13.03
C PHE A 199 -9.29 3.78 -14.30
N GLY A 200 -9.40 5.06 -14.63
CA GLY A 200 -8.68 5.66 -15.74
C GLY A 200 -7.18 5.77 -15.46
N SER A 201 -6.77 6.12 -14.24
CA SER A 201 -5.35 6.07 -13.86
C SER A 201 -4.81 4.64 -13.83
N LEU A 202 -5.60 3.67 -13.33
CA LEU A 202 -5.25 2.25 -13.40
C LEU A 202 -5.06 1.77 -14.84
N LEU A 203 -5.98 2.13 -15.75
CA LEU A 203 -5.89 1.80 -17.16
C LEU A 203 -4.63 2.42 -17.79
N LEU A 204 -4.41 3.72 -17.57
CA LEU A 204 -3.23 4.41 -18.07
C LEU A 204 -1.94 3.78 -17.54
N HIS A 205 -1.90 3.49 -16.24
CA HIS A 205 -0.78 2.82 -15.58
C HIS A 205 -0.53 1.44 -16.19
N ALA A 206 -1.57 0.62 -16.41
CA ALA A 206 -1.45 -0.68 -17.04
C ALA A 206 -0.97 -0.60 -18.50
N LEU A 207 -1.42 0.41 -19.26
CA LEU A 207 -0.97 0.65 -20.64
C LEU A 207 0.50 1.06 -20.69
N LEU A 208 0.93 1.95 -19.78
CA LEU A 208 2.34 2.33 -19.65
C LEU A 208 3.20 1.15 -19.18
N ALA A 209 2.72 0.39 -18.21
CA ALA A 209 3.37 -0.82 -17.72
C ALA A 209 3.56 -1.85 -18.83
N ARG A 210 2.61 -1.98 -19.75
CA ARG A 210 2.75 -2.82 -20.95
C ARG A 210 3.92 -2.36 -21.82
N LEU A 211 4.08 -1.05 -22.04
CA LEU A 211 5.19 -0.49 -22.81
C LEU A 211 6.54 -0.81 -22.17
N PHE A 212 6.62 -0.70 -20.84
CA PHE A 212 7.83 -0.98 -20.06
C PHE A 212 8.01 -2.46 -19.66
N LYS A 213 7.09 -3.34 -20.10
CA LYS A 213 7.08 -4.78 -19.79
C LYS A 213 7.10 -5.07 -18.28
N ILE A 214 6.40 -4.26 -17.49
CA ILE A 214 6.20 -4.50 -16.05
C ILE A 214 5.14 -5.58 -15.89
N ASP A 215 5.37 -6.52 -14.97
CA ASP A 215 4.48 -7.64 -14.73
C ASP A 215 3.17 -7.25 -14.02
N ALA A 216 2.15 -8.11 -14.15
CA ALA A 216 0.83 -7.86 -13.58
C ALA A 216 0.81 -7.71 -12.06
N ASP A 217 1.60 -8.50 -11.31
CA ASP A 217 1.58 -8.47 -9.85
C ASP A 217 2.16 -7.14 -9.33
N THR A 218 3.25 -6.67 -9.96
CA THR A 218 3.87 -5.37 -9.67
C THR A 218 2.92 -4.22 -9.99
N VAL A 219 2.23 -4.23 -11.14
CA VAL A 219 1.24 -3.18 -11.49
C VAL A 219 0.13 -3.11 -10.46
N ILE A 220 -0.40 -4.25 -10.02
CA ILE A 220 -1.50 -4.28 -9.05
C ILE A 220 -1.05 -3.68 -7.72
N VAL A 221 0.08 -4.11 -7.16
CA VAL A 221 0.51 -3.62 -5.84
C VAL A 221 0.95 -2.16 -5.85
N THR A 222 1.56 -1.70 -6.93
CA THR A 222 1.97 -0.29 -7.08
C THR A 222 0.75 0.62 -7.28
N SER A 223 -0.26 0.15 -8.02
CA SER A 223 -1.52 0.87 -8.16
C SER A 223 -2.32 0.90 -6.85
N VAL A 224 -2.33 -0.20 -6.07
CA VAL A 224 -2.94 -0.21 -4.73
C VAL A 224 -2.23 0.75 -3.79
N ALA A 225 -0.90 0.81 -3.83
CA ALA A 225 -0.15 1.78 -3.03
C ALA A 225 -0.54 3.23 -3.34
N ALA A 226 -0.77 3.54 -4.62
CA ALA A 226 -1.15 4.87 -5.09
C ALA A 226 -2.61 5.23 -4.78
N VAL A 227 -3.55 4.28 -4.96
CA VAL A 227 -4.99 4.52 -4.81
C VAL A 227 -5.46 4.34 -3.36
N CYS A 228 -5.11 3.23 -2.73
CA CYS A 228 -5.63 2.87 -1.40
C CYS A 228 -4.70 3.27 -0.26
N SER A 229 -3.43 3.54 -0.55
CA SER A 229 -2.31 3.79 0.36
C SER A 229 -1.36 2.59 0.55
N PRO A 230 -0.07 2.84 0.86
CA PRO A 230 0.95 1.79 0.98
C PRO A 230 0.67 0.70 2.02
N PRO A 231 -0.01 0.97 3.16
CA PRO A 231 -0.35 -0.07 4.13
C PRO A 231 -1.21 -1.23 3.58
N PHE A 232 -1.94 -1.02 2.47
CA PHE A 232 -2.77 -2.07 1.86
C PHE A 232 -1.96 -3.02 0.95
N VAL A 233 -0.73 -2.67 0.60
CA VAL A 233 0.15 -3.44 -0.28
C VAL A 233 0.38 -4.88 0.20
N PRO A 234 0.73 -5.14 1.48
CA PRO A 234 0.98 -6.51 1.94
C PRO A 234 -0.27 -7.39 1.87
N GLY A 235 -1.45 -6.83 2.14
CA GLY A 235 -2.72 -7.55 2.04
C GLY A 235 -3.01 -8.00 0.61
N VAL A 236 -2.84 -7.10 -0.36
CA VAL A 236 -3.05 -7.43 -1.79
C VAL A 236 -1.96 -8.37 -2.31
N ALA A 237 -0.69 -8.13 -1.98
CA ALA A 237 0.40 -9.04 -2.33
C ALA A 237 0.17 -10.47 -1.82
N ASN A 238 -0.44 -10.61 -0.64
CA ASN A 238 -0.87 -11.90 -0.12
C ASN A 238 -2.00 -12.52 -0.95
N ALA A 239 -3.05 -11.75 -1.29
CA ALA A 239 -4.15 -12.21 -2.15
C ALA A 239 -3.66 -12.65 -3.54
N LEU A 240 -2.65 -11.96 -4.09
CA LEU A 240 -1.99 -12.33 -5.35
C LEU A 240 -1.08 -13.56 -5.23
N LYS A 241 -0.82 -14.05 -4.01
CA LYS A 241 0.15 -15.10 -3.70
C LYS A 241 1.56 -14.75 -4.18
N ASN A 242 1.94 -13.47 -4.10
CA ASN A 242 3.26 -13.00 -4.48
C ASN A 242 3.73 -11.89 -3.54
N ARG A 243 4.58 -12.22 -2.58
CA ARG A 243 5.10 -11.27 -1.58
C ARG A 243 6.35 -10.53 -2.01
N SER A 244 7.02 -11.02 -3.05
CA SER A 244 8.24 -10.37 -3.55
C SER A 244 7.98 -8.96 -4.07
N VAL A 245 6.74 -8.67 -4.46
CA VAL A 245 6.31 -7.36 -4.97
C VAL A 245 5.94 -6.35 -3.86
N ILE A 246 5.89 -6.75 -2.58
CA ILE A 246 5.54 -5.85 -1.45
C ILE A 246 6.45 -4.61 -1.45
N LEU A 247 7.74 -4.84 -1.67
CA LEU A 247 8.74 -3.78 -1.64
C LEU A 247 8.52 -2.76 -2.77
N SER A 248 8.14 -3.24 -3.95
CA SER A 248 7.83 -2.38 -5.10
C SER A 248 6.63 -1.46 -4.82
N GLY A 249 5.55 -2.02 -4.26
CA GLY A 249 4.38 -1.25 -3.86
C GLY A 249 4.69 -0.21 -2.79
N LEU A 250 5.42 -0.59 -1.74
CA LEU A 250 5.78 0.31 -0.64
C LEU A 250 6.64 1.49 -1.12
N TYR A 251 7.68 1.23 -1.92
CA TYR A 251 8.53 2.30 -2.46
C TYR A 251 7.76 3.25 -3.36
N THR A 252 6.91 2.72 -4.24
CA THR A 252 6.08 3.54 -5.13
C THR A 252 5.17 4.45 -4.34
N GLY A 253 4.55 3.91 -3.29
CA GLY A 253 3.75 4.65 -2.32
C GLY A 253 4.48 5.82 -1.65
N ILE A 254 5.68 5.56 -1.14
CA ILE A 254 6.51 6.58 -0.48
C ILE A 254 6.89 7.71 -1.45
N ILE A 255 7.33 7.35 -2.66
CA ILE A 255 7.66 8.34 -3.70
C ILE A 255 6.40 9.16 -4.05
N GLY A 256 5.26 8.50 -4.12
CA GLY A 256 3.98 9.13 -4.36
C GLY A 256 3.61 10.17 -3.29
N TYR A 257 3.78 9.86 -2.00
CA TYR A 257 3.61 10.83 -0.91
C TYR A 257 4.49 12.06 -1.09
N ALA A 258 5.78 11.85 -1.40
CA ALA A 258 6.74 12.96 -1.55
C ALA A 258 6.37 13.89 -2.73
N VAL A 259 5.89 13.35 -3.84
CA VAL A 259 5.66 14.12 -5.08
C VAL A 259 4.22 14.65 -5.19
N GLY A 260 3.25 14.00 -4.54
CA GLY A 260 1.83 14.22 -4.78
C GLY A 260 1.32 15.63 -4.52
N ASN A 261 1.92 16.35 -3.55
CA ASN A 261 1.55 17.73 -3.19
C ASN A 261 2.01 18.71 -4.26
N PHE A 262 3.30 18.68 -4.60
CA PHE A 262 3.87 19.55 -5.62
C PHE A 262 3.15 19.36 -6.96
N ALA A 263 2.93 18.12 -7.38
CA ALA A 263 2.22 17.83 -8.62
C ALA A 263 0.78 18.34 -8.59
N GLY A 264 0.05 18.11 -7.49
CA GLY A 264 -1.34 18.53 -7.35
C GLY A 264 -1.53 20.04 -7.35
N VAL A 265 -0.73 20.75 -6.55
CA VAL A 265 -0.75 22.22 -6.49
C VAL A 265 -0.34 22.83 -7.84
N SER A 266 0.71 22.30 -8.46
CA SER A 266 1.17 22.79 -9.77
C SER A 266 0.09 22.65 -10.85
N ILE A 267 -0.55 21.47 -10.95
CA ILE A 267 -1.63 21.24 -11.91
C ILE A 267 -2.81 22.18 -11.63
N ALA A 268 -3.16 22.39 -10.36
CA ALA A 268 -4.26 23.29 -10.00
C ALA A 268 -3.99 24.74 -10.45
N TYR A 269 -2.76 25.24 -10.25
CA TYR A 269 -2.39 26.57 -10.75
C TYR A 269 -2.36 26.65 -12.27
N VAL A 270 -1.87 25.61 -12.95
CA VAL A 270 -1.91 25.55 -14.42
C VAL A 270 -3.35 25.60 -14.92
N LEU A 271 -4.26 24.83 -14.33
CA LEU A 271 -5.68 24.84 -14.72
C LEU A 271 -6.34 26.20 -14.48
N ARG A 272 -5.98 26.91 -13.41
CA ARG A 272 -6.45 28.29 -13.17
C ARG A 272 -6.00 29.29 -14.24
N LEU A 273 -4.92 29.02 -14.97
CA LEU A 273 -4.52 29.87 -16.10
C LEU A 273 -5.46 29.73 -17.31
N PHE A 274 -6.22 28.64 -17.38
CA PHE A 274 -7.15 28.33 -18.47
C PHE A 274 -8.63 28.52 -18.08
N ALA A 275 -8.91 28.95 -16.85
CA ALA A 275 -10.25 29.21 -16.33
C ALA A 275 -10.52 30.72 -16.22
#